data_AF-A0A177BTU5-F1
#
_entry.id   AF-A0A177BTU5-F1
#
_cell.length_a   1.000
_cell.length_b   1.000
_cell.length_c   1.000
_cell.angle_alpha   90.00
_cell.angle_beta   90.00
_cell.angle_gamma   90.00
#
_symmetry.space_group_name_H-M   'P 1'
#
loop_
_entity.id
_entity.type
_entity.pdbx_description
1 polymer ?
#
loop_
_entity_poly.entity_id
_entity_poly.type
_entity_poly.pdbx_seq_one_letter_code
_entity_poly.pdbx_strand_id
1 'polypeptide(L)'
;MKWPFGLESLTVYEIYWYPNRGYFHDFRSILYRHRETLRFLHIGNVPEAGPLDLSEFTSLESLHLFSRTMSHKWEPEELCNKILAAPRLRNLVWDFHQWDEQIGHCTAWEDFGPAEVEWLQRVAELAKQRNASLREIQIAFRLGECFELDPTKERSPWDWMEDARVGLERFNISLLIN
;
A
#
# COMPACT_ATOMS: atom_id res chain seq x y z
N MET A 1 21.68 8.65 16.60
CA MET A 1 21.79 8.57 15.13
C MET A 1 21.33 9.91 14.56
N LYS A 2 22.09 10.56 13.66
CA LYS A 2 21.70 11.83 13.03
C LYS A 2 21.04 11.51 11.68
N TRP A 3 19.83 12.02 11.46
CA TRP A 3 19.12 11.90 10.19
C TRP A 3 19.61 12.96 9.19
N PRO A 4 19.62 12.68 7.88
CA PRO A 4 20.02 13.65 6.87
C PRO A 4 19.06 14.83 6.81
N PHE A 5 19.57 16.03 6.52
CA PHE A 5 18.77 17.23 6.30
C PHE A 5 18.20 17.18 4.88
N GLY A 6 17.01 16.58 4.72
CA GLY A 6 16.34 16.45 3.43
C GLY A 6 16.28 15.01 2.90
N LEU A 7 15.81 14.09 3.72
CA LEU A 7 15.56 12.72 3.29
C LEU A 7 14.51 12.70 2.17
N GLU A 8 14.88 12.18 0.99
CA GLU A 8 13.98 12.04 -0.16
C GLU A 8 13.37 10.64 -0.28
N SER A 9 14.07 9.62 0.19
CA SER A 9 13.62 8.23 0.13
C SER A 9 13.86 7.54 1.47
N LEU A 10 12.85 6.84 1.95
CA LEU A 10 12.93 6.04 3.16
C LEU A 10 12.26 4.69 2.95
N THR A 11 12.99 3.63 3.29
CA THR A 11 12.46 2.27 3.31
C THR A 11 12.55 1.70 4.71
N VAL A 12 11.45 1.10 5.14
CA VAL A 12 11.28 0.50 6.45
C VAL A 12 10.62 -0.86 6.27
N TYR A 13 11.41 -1.93 6.23
CA TYR A 13 10.91 -3.28 5.96
C TYR A 13 10.19 -3.89 7.16
N GLU A 14 10.80 -3.84 8.34
CA GLU A 14 10.22 -4.40 9.57
C GLU A 14 10.46 -3.45 10.74
N ILE A 15 9.41 -2.74 11.13
CA ILE A 15 9.32 -2.30 12.51
C ILE A 15 8.36 -3.29 13.16
N TYR A 16 8.88 -4.10 14.08
CA TYR A 16 8.04 -4.87 14.98
C TYR A 16 7.27 -3.86 15.84
N TRP A 17 6.10 -3.44 15.34
CA TRP A 17 5.19 -2.50 16.00
C TRP A 17 4.55 -3.21 17.18
N TYR A 18 5.31 -3.43 18.24
CA TYR A 18 4.71 -3.72 19.52
C TYR A 18 4.05 -2.44 20.01
N PRO A 19 2.70 -2.36 20.09
CA PRO A 19 1.99 -1.14 20.48
C PRO A 19 2.45 -0.58 21.83
N ASN A 20 3.06 -1.41 22.67
CA ASN A 20 3.54 -1.05 24.01
C ASN A 20 4.96 -0.44 24.07
N ARG A 21 5.66 -0.22 22.95
CA ARG A 21 7.09 0.20 22.98
C ARG A 21 7.40 1.63 22.51
N GLY A 22 6.42 2.49 22.25
CA GLY A 22 6.65 3.91 21.95
C GLY A 22 7.32 4.24 20.60
N TYR A 23 7.87 3.24 19.89
CA TYR A 23 8.59 3.42 18.63
C TYR A 23 7.75 4.06 17.51
N PHE A 24 6.42 3.93 17.53
CA PHE A 24 5.53 4.53 16.53
C PHE A 24 5.45 6.05 16.63
N HIS A 25 5.41 6.58 17.85
CA HIS A 25 5.41 8.01 18.06
C HIS A 25 6.71 8.64 17.57
N ASP A 26 7.84 7.99 17.86
CA ASP A 26 9.16 8.44 17.43
C ASP A 26 9.32 8.36 15.91
N PHE A 27 8.83 7.29 15.28
CA PHE A 27 8.85 7.14 13.83
C PHE A 27 8.03 8.21 13.13
N ARG A 28 6.79 8.45 13.57
CA ARG A 28 5.94 9.51 13.00
C ARG A 28 6.60 10.88 13.15
N SER A 29 7.19 11.15 14.31
CA SER A 29 7.93 12.40 14.57
C SER A 29 9.13 12.58 13.64
N ILE A 30 9.84 11.49 13.32
CA ILE A 30 10.96 11.50 12.38
C ILE A 30 10.46 11.74 10.95
N LEU A 31 9.46 10.99 10.49
CA LEU A 31 8.86 11.15 9.16
C LEU A 31 8.40 12.60 8.92
N TYR A 32 7.74 13.20 9.92
CA TYR A 32 7.16 14.53 9.81
C TYR A 32 8.21 15.66 9.65
N ARG A 33 9.45 15.43 10.09
CA ARG A 33 10.57 16.36 9.82
C ARG A 33 10.96 16.40 8.34
N HIS A 34 10.59 15.37 7.60
CA HIS A 34 10.88 15.20 6.18
C HIS A 34 9.63 15.35 5.31
N ARG A 35 8.49 15.79 5.85
CA ARG A 35 7.23 15.92 5.11
C ARG A 35 7.34 16.75 3.81
N GLU A 36 8.23 17.74 3.80
CA GLU A 36 8.47 18.62 2.64
C GLU A 36 9.53 18.08 1.68
N THR A 37 10.31 17.07 2.05
CA THR A 37 11.43 16.54 1.24
C THR A 37 11.23 15.09 0.81
N LEU A 38 10.46 14.32 1.56
CA LEU A 38 10.25 12.90 1.34
C LEU A 38 9.38 12.70 0.09
N ARG A 39 9.94 12.02 -0.91
CA ARG A 39 9.31 11.71 -2.20
C ARG A 39 8.92 10.25 -2.32
N PHE A 40 9.68 9.36 -1.69
CA PHE A 40 9.47 7.93 -1.71
C PHE A 40 9.41 7.38 -0.29
N LEU A 41 8.35 6.65 0.02
CA LEU A 41 8.20 6.01 1.31
C LEU A 41 7.79 4.56 1.09
N HIS A 42 8.57 3.63 1.64
CA HIS A 42 8.22 2.22 1.68
C HIS A 42 8.09 1.80 3.15
N ILE A 43 6.89 1.38 3.54
CA ILE A 43 6.60 0.87 4.88
C ILE A 43 6.05 -0.54 4.74
N GLY A 44 6.79 -1.50 5.28
CA GLY A 44 6.40 -2.89 5.23
C GLY A 44 5.19 -3.18 6.12
N ASN A 45 5.39 -3.27 7.43
CA ASN A 45 4.29 -3.42 8.37
C ASN A 45 3.84 -2.04 8.87
N VAL A 46 2.54 -1.75 8.94
CA VAL A 46 2.00 -0.53 9.58
C VAL A 46 1.25 -0.96 10.85
N PRO A 47 1.27 -0.18 11.94
CA PRO A 47 0.65 -0.62 13.19
C PRO A 47 -0.86 -0.81 13.06
N GLU A 48 -1.42 -1.59 13.97
CA GLU A 48 -2.87 -1.79 14.13
C GLU A 48 -3.65 -0.48 14.40
N ALA A 49 -2.96 0.61 14.77
CA ALA A 49 -3.56 1.92 15.02
C ALA A 49 -4.10 2.64 13.76
N GLY A 50 -3.97 2.02 12.58
CA GLY A 50 -4.52 2.52 11.31
C GLY A 50 -3.50 3.27 10.44
N PRO A 51 -3.95 3.87 9.32
CA PRO A 51 -3.04 4.52 8.38
C PRO A 51 -2.38 5.77 8.97
N LEU A 52 -1.15 6.04 8.53
CA LEU A 52 -0.48 7.31 8.78
C LEU A 52 -1.21 8.44 8.05
N ASP A 53 -1.37 9.58 8.73
CA ASP A 53 -1.84 10.80 8.07
C ASP A 53 -0.68 11.45 7.30
N LEU A 54 -0.79 11.42 5.97
CA LEU A 54 0.19 11.92 5.02
C LEU A 54 -0.26 13.22 4.34
N SER A 55 -1.35 13.84 4.79
CA SER A 55 -1.89 15.08 4.21
C SER A 55 -0.87 16.23 4.15
N GLU A 56 0.07 16.25 5.10
CA GLU A 56 1.10 17.29 5.20
C GLU A 56 2.41 16.94 4.44
N PHE A 57 2.46 15.79 3.76
CA PHE A 57 3.63 15.34 3.02
C PHE A 57 3.59 15.88 1.59
N THR A 58 3.94 17.16 1.45
CA THR A 58 3.74 17.94 0.23
C THR A 58 4.60 17.51 -0.96
N SER A 59 5.67 16.74 -0.72
CA SER A 59 6.58 16.22 -1.74
C SER A 59 6.44 14.73 -2.00
N LEU A 60 5.58 14.01 -1.27
CA LEU A 60 5.45 12.56 -1.41
C LEU A 60 4.82 12.21 -2.75
N GLU A 61 5.54 11.44 -3.56
CA GLU A 61 5.16 11.07 -4.93
C GLU A 61 4.78 9.59 -5.03
N SER A 62 5.45 8.72 -4.27
CA SER A 62 5.23 7.28 -4.27
C SER A 62 5.22 6.71 -2.85
N LEU A 63 4.23 5.87 -2.58
CA LEU A 63 4.10 5.12 -1.34
C LEU A 63 4.01 3.63 -1.64
N HIS A 64 4.76 2.85 -0.89
CA HIS A 64 4.79 1.40 -0.99
C HIS A 64 4.38 0.80 0.36
N LEU A 65 3.32 -0.01 0.36
CA LEU A 65 2.74 -0.67 1.53
C LEU A 65 2.60 -2.17 1.30
N PHE A 66 2.86 -2.99 2.33
CA PHE A 66 2.56 -4.43 2.25
C PHE A 66 1.08 -4.77 2.37
N SER A 67 0.69 -5.92 1.83
CA SER A 67 -0.69 -6.32 1.59
C SER A 67 -1.54 -6.42 2.85
N ARG A 68 -0.99 -7.02 3.90
CA ARG A 68 -1.63 -7.15 5.23
C ARG A 68 -1.98 -5.83 5.90
N THR A 69 -1.44 -4.73 5.40
CA THR A 69 -1.72 -3.41 5.93
C THR A 69 -3.03 -2.85 5.37
N MET A 70 -3.40 -3.15 4.13
CA MET A 70 -4.47 -2.43 3.43
C MET A 70 -5.82 -3.17 3.51
N SER A 71 -6.12 -4.15 2.65
CA SER A 71 -7.50 -4.68 2.52
C SER A 71 -8.06 -5.38 3.76
N HIS A 72 -7.22 -5.94 4.62
CA HIS A 72 -7.68 -6.65 5.83
C HIS A 72 -7.76 -5.78 7.08
N LYS A 73 -7.21 -4.55 7.04
CA LYS A 73 -7.12 -3.69 8.24
C LYS A 73 -7.69 -2.31 8.04
N TRP A 74 -7.71 -1.79 6.81
CA TRP A 74 -8.13 -0.42 6.52
C TRP A 74 -9.31 -0.41 5.57
N GLU A 75 -10.30 0.39 5.91
CA GLU A 75 -11.37 0.71 4.99
C GLU A 75 -10.84 1.62 3.86
N PRO A 76 -11.39 1.53 2.64
CA PRO A 76 -11.03 2.43 1.52
C PRO A 76 -11.05 3.91 1.91
N GLU A 77 -12.05 4.31 2.71
CA GLU A 77 -12.21 5.67 3.21
C GLU A 77 -11.02 6.11 4.07
N GLU A 78 -10.45 5.23 4.89
CA GLU A 78 -9.30 5.56 5.73
C GLU A 78 -8.05 5.80 4.89
N LEU A 79 -7.81 4.95 3.88
CA LEU A 79 -6.74 5.15 2.90
C LEU A 79 -6.91 6.50 2.19
N CYS A 80 -8.11 6.80 1.69
CA CYS A 80 -8.37 8.04 0.99
C CYS A 80 -8.28 9.29 1.89
N ASN A 81 -8.66 9.18 3.16
CA ASN A 81 -8.62 10.28 4.14
C ASN A 81 -7.21 10.61 4.60
N LYS A 82 -6.36 9.60 4.80
CA LYS A 82 -5.07 9.77 5.46
C LYS A 82 -3.90 9.65 4.50
N ILE A 83 -3.96 8.70 3.57
CA ILE A 83 -2.85 8.40 2.66
C ILE A 83 -2.97 9.20 1.37
N LEU A 84 -4.08 9.07 0.65
CA LEU A 84 -4.29 9.77 -0.63
C LEU A 84 -4.55 11.28 -0.47
N ALA A 85 -4.62 11.77 0.76
CA ALA A 85 -4.63 13.19 1.07
C ALA A 85 -3.27 13.87 0.80
N ALA A 86 -2.18 13.10 0.64
CA ALA A 86 -0.89 13.63 0.24
C ALA A 86 -0.99 14.27 -1.17
N PRO A 87 -0.70 15.58 -1.32
CA PRO A 87 -1.11 16.34 -2.49
C PRO A 87 -0.37 15.98 -3.78
N ARG A 88 0.76 15.28 -3.68
CA ARG A 88 1.58 14.85 -4.84
C ARG A 88 1.65 13.34 -5.00
N LEU A 89 0.95 12.56 -4.17
CA LEU A 89 1.01 11.12 -4.22
C LEU A 89 0.35 10.64 -5.51
N ARG A 90 1.15 10.06 -6.40
CA ARG A 90 0.74 9.61 -7.74
C ARG A 90 0.80 8.11 -7.90
N ASN A 91 1.72 7.45 -7.17
CA ASN A 91 1.91 6.02 -7.23
C ASN A 91 1.67 5.40 -5.85
N LEU A 92 0.82 4.36 -5.82
CA LEU A 92 0.61 3.50 -4.66
C LEU A 92 1.01 2.08 -5.03
N VAL A 93 2.07 1.55 -4.41
CA VAL A 93 2.47 0.15 -4.54
C VAL A 93 1.83 -0.65 -3.41
N TRP A 94 1.06 -1.66 -3.78
CA TRP A 94 0.45 -2.64 -2.90
C TRP A 94 1.15 -3.97 -3.06
N ASP A 95 1.94 -4.32 -2.06
CA ASP A 95 2.94 -5.38 -2.17
C ASP A 95 2.54 -6.64 -1.40
N PHE A 96 2.39 -7.72 -2.14
CA PHE A 96 2.04 -9.05 -1.67
C PHE A 96 3.30 -9.89 -1.41
N HIS A 97 4.51 -9.33 -1.55
CA HIS A 97 5.77 -10.02 -1.30
C HIS A 97 6.10 -10.10 0.20
N GLN A 98 5.41 -10.96 0.96
CA GLN A 98 5.82 -11.29 2.33
C GLN A 98 5.67 -12.77 2.66
N TRP A 99 6.78 -13.36 3.11
CA TRP A 99 6.79 -14.63 3.83
C TRP A 99 6.40 -14.34 5.29
N ASP A 100 5.27 -14.87 5.75
CA ASP A 100 4.95 -14.83 7.18
C ASP A 100 5.49 -16.07 7.89
N GLU A 101 6.61 -15.89 8.60
CA GLU A 101 7.21 -16.92 9.44
C GLU A 101 6.29 -17.39 10.57
N GLN A 102 5.32 -16.56 11.01
CA GLN A 102 4.43 -16.87 12.13
C GLN A 102 3.28 -17.80 11.77
N ILE A 103 2.78 -17.74 10.52
CA ILE A 103 1.71 -18.65 10.05
C ILE A 103 2.19 -19.62 8.97
N GLY A 104 3.45 -19.55 8.57
CA GLY A 104 4.01 -20.40 7.51
C GLY A 104 3.36 -20.19 6.15
N HIS A 105 2.82 -18.99 5.90
CA HIS A 105 2.09 -18.66 4.66
C HIS A 105 2.75 -17.45 4.01
N CYS A 106 3.15 -17.59 2.74
CA CYS A 106 3.44 -16.44 1.91
C CYS A 106 2.13 -15.74 1.60
N THR A 107 2.01 -14.42 1.83
CA THR A 107 0.99 -13.72 1.06
C THR A 107 1.33 -13.96 -0.41
N ALA A 108 0.41 -14.58 -1.12
CA ALA A 108 0.63 -15.00 -2.49
C ALA A 108 -0.25 -14.14 -3.40
N TRP A 109 0.10 -14.12 -4.68
CA TRP A 109 -0.75 -13.61 -5.75
C TRP A 109 -2.19 -14.21 -5.70
N GLU A 110 -2.36 -15.39 -5.09
CA GLU A 110 -3.66 -16.03 -4.84
C GLU A 110 -4.56 -15.34 -3.80
N ASP A 111 -3.99 -14.51 -2.93
CA ASP A 111 -4.75 -13.72 -1.96
C ASP A 111 -5.41 -12.50 -2.63
N PHE A 112 -5.07 -12.21 -3.89
CA PHE A 112 -5.75 -11.20 -4.68
C PHE A 112 -7.03 -11.78 -5.28
N GLY A 113 -8.15 -11.47 -4.64
CA GLY A 113 -9.46 -12.00 -5.00
C GLY A 113 -10.52 -10.93 -5.25
N PRO A 114 -11.80 -11.32 -5.29
CA PRO A 114 -12.91 -10.40 -5.55
C PRO A 114 -13.00 -9.27 -4.52
N ALA A 115 -12.62 -9.53 -3.26
CA ALA A 115 -12.62 -8.51 -2.21
C ALA A 115 -11.57 -7.42 -2.47
N GLU A 116 -10.35 -7.80 -2.87
CA GLU A 116 -9.27 -6.87 -3.24
C GLU A 116 -9.65 -6.05 -4.47
N VAL A 117 -10.32 -6.67 -5.45
CA VAL A 117 -10.86 -5.98 -6.63
C VAL A 117 -11.89 -4.92 -6.24
N GLU A 118 -12.90 -5.29 -5.45
CA GLU A 118 -13.94 -4.37 -4.98
C GLU A 118 -13.33 -3.23 -4.17
N TRP A 119 -12.39 -3.55 -3.28
CA TRP A 119 -11.67 -2.58 -2.46
C TRP A 119 -10.90 -1.56 -3.32
N LEU A 120 -10.15 -2.01 -4.34
CA LEU A 120 -9.43 -1.11 -5.25
C LEU A 120 -10.36 -0.22 -6.07
N GLN A 121 -11.46 -0.78 -6.55
CA GLN A 121 -12.46 0.00 -7.29
C GLN A 121 -13.06 1.09 -6.40
N ARG A 122 -13.35 0.77 -5.13
CA ARG A 122 -13.84 1.76 -4.16
C ARG A 122 -12.80 2.83 -3.84
N VAL A 123 -11.54 2.46 -3.66
CA VAL A 123 -10.44 3.42 -3.47
C VAL A 123 -10.31 4.36 -4.67
N ALA A 124 -10.37 3.84 -5.90
CA ALA A 124 -10.27 4.66 -7.10
C ALA A 124 -11.45 5.62 -7.26
N GLU A 125 -12.66 5.16 -6.96
CA GLU A 125 -13.85 6.00 -6.93
C GLU A 125 -13.68 7.17 -5.93
N LEU A 126 -13.29 6.86 -4.70
CA LEU A 126 -13.09 7.86 -3.63
C LEU A 126 -11.94 8.82 -3.96
N ALA A 127 -10.83 8.31 -4.49
CA ALA A 127 -9.70 9.11 -4.95
C ALA A 127 -10.15 10.12 -6.02
N LYS A 128 -10.98 9.67 -6.96
CA LYS A 128 -11.54 10.53 -8.00
C LYS A 128 -12.49 11.59 -7.43
N GLN A 129 -13.42 11.20 -6.57
CA GLN A 129 -14.37 12.13 -5.92
C GLN A 129 -13.66 13.24 -5.14
N ARG A 130 -12.51 12.92 -4.55
CA ARG A 130 -11.69 13.84 -3.75
C ARG A 130 -10.67 14.62 -4.56
N ASN A 131 -10.59 14.41 -5.88
CA ASN A 131 -9.55 14.96 -6.74
C ASN A 131 -8.12 14.66 -6.23
N ALA A 132 -7.92 13.45 -5.69
CA ALA A 132 -6.58 13.00 -5.29
C ALA A 132 -5.63 12.95 -6.50
N SER A 133 -4.34 13.08 -6.22
CA SER A 133 -3.28 13.08 -7.24
C SER A 133 -2.93 11.69 -7.79
N LEU A 134 -3.58 10.64 -7.28
CA LEU A 134 -3.31 9.25 -7.63
C LEU A 134 -3.48 9.01 -9.14
N ARG A 135 -2.49 8.38 -9.76
CA ARG A 135 -2.45 8.03 -11.19
C ARG A 135 -2.24 6.55 -11.43
N GLU A 136 -1.53 5.90 -10.52
CA GLU A 136 -1.07 4.54 -10.70
C GLU A 136 -1.20 3.78 -9.39
N ILE A 137 -1.70 2.55 -9.50
CA ILE A 137 -1.62 1.54 -8.45
C ILE A 137 -0.78 0.41 -9.03
N GLN A 138 0.22 -0.04 -8.28
CA GLN A 138 1.04 -1.18 -8.65
C GLN A 138 0.77 -2.33 -7.70
N ILE A 139 0.46 -3.51 -8.22
CA ILE A 139 0.47 -4.76 -7.44
C ILE A 139 1.84 -5.38 -7.60
N ALA A 140 2.54 -5.57 -6.48
CA ALA A 140 3.85 -6.24 -6.47
C ALA A 140 3.72 -7.65 -5.89
N PHE A 141 4.34 -8.65 -6.52
CA PHE A 141 4.42 -10.02 -5.99
C PHE A 141 5.73 -10.71 -6.40
N ARG A 142 6.17 -11.72 -5.64
CA ARG A 142 7.30 -12.57 -6.05
C ARG A 142 6.81 -13.86 -6.68
N LEU A 143 7.10 -14.01 -7.97
CA LEU A 143 6.92 -15.27 -8.69
C LEU A 143 8.06 -16.23 -8.31
N GLY A 144 7.80 -17.25 -7.47
CA GLY A 144 8.80 -18.31 -7.28
C GLY A 144 8.66 -19.25 -6.08
N GLU A 145 7.93 -18.88 -5.02
CA GLU A 145 7.95 -19.66 -3.76
C GLU A 145 6.63 -20.37 -3.42
N CYS A 146 5.49 -19.94 -3.97
CA CYS A 146 4.17 -20.56 -3.78
C CYS A 146 3.37 -20.55 -5.09
N PHE A 147 3.76 -21.44 -6.01
CA PHE A 147 3.22 -21.52 -7.37
C PHE A 147 2.42 -22.82 -7.56
N GLU A 148 1.51 -23.10 -6.65
CA GLU A 148 0.54 -24.19 -6.84
C GLU A 148 -0.80 -23.57 -7.19
N LEU A 149 -1.01 -23.30 -8.48
CA LEU A 149 -2.34 -23.00 -9.01
C LEU A 149 -3.33 -24.04 -8.49
N ASP A 150 -4.22 -23.64 -7.59
CA ASP A 150 -5.32 -24.50 -7.14
C ASP A 150 -6.23 -24.79 -8.36
N PRO A 151 -6.22 -26.01 -8.91
CA PRO A 151 -6.97 -26.34 -10.11
C PRO A 151 -8.49 -26.37 -9.83
N THR A 152 -8.90 -26.24 -8.57
CA THR A 152 -10.31 -26.18 -8.18
C THR A 152 -10.88 -24.77 -8.21
N LYS A 153 -10.04 -23.72 -8.29
CA LYS A 153 -10.50 -22.34 -8.44
C LYS A 153 -10.98 -22.10 -9.88
N GLU A 154 -12.23 -21.64 -10.02
CA GLU A 154 -12.84 -21.36 -11.33
C GLU A 154 -12.18 -20.19 -12.09
N ARG A 155 -11.44 -19.33 -11.38
CA ARG A 155 -10.76 -18.16 -11.94
C ARG A 155 -9.32 -18.09 -11.45
N SER A 156 -8.44 -17.68 -12.37
CA SER A 156 -7.07 -17.36 -12.01
C SER A 156 -7.01 -15.98 -11.36
N PRO A 157 -6.11 -15.74 -10.39
CA PRO A 157 -5.80 -14.40 -9.91
C PRO A 157 -5.49 -13.36 -11.00
N TRP A 158 -4.98 -13.78 -12.16
CA TRP A 158 -4.80 -12.91 -13.31
C TRP A 158 -6.13 -12.35 -13.84
N ASP A 159 -7.20 -13.14 -13.80
CA ASP A 159 -8.54 -12.68 -14.20
C ASP A 159 -9.05 -11.61 -13.24
N TRP A 160 -8.78 -11.75 -11.94
CA TRP A 160 -9.12 -10.74 -10.94
C TRP A 160 -8.31 -9.45 -11.13
N MET A 161 -7.01 -9.55 -11.43
CA MET A 161 -6.18 -8.38 -11.72
C MET A 161 -6.65 -7.65 -12.99
N GLU A 162 -7.11 -8.39 -14.00
CA GLU A 162 -7.69 -7.80 -15.20
C GLU A 162 -9.02 -7.07 -14.91
N ASP A 163 -9.90 -7.67 -14.11
CA ASP A 163 -11.12 -7.01 -13.64
C ASP A 163 -10.82 -5.74 -12.83
N ALA A 164 -9.78 -5.77 -11.99
CA ALA A 164 -9.29 -4.58 -11.28
C ALA A 164 -8.78 -3.51 -12.26
N ARG A 165 -7.96 -3.89 -13.25
CA ARG A 165 -7.43 -2.95 -14.27
C ARG A 165 -8.57 -2.22 -14.98
N VAL A 166 -9.56 -2.98 -15.49
CA VAL A 166 -10.74 -2.41 -16.17
C VAL A 166 -11.55 -1.51 -15.24
N GLY A 167 -11.66 -1.88 -13.96
CA GLY A 167 -12.32 -1.05 -12.94
C GLY A 167 -11.62 0.28 -12.70
N LEU A 168 -10.29 0.27 -12.57
CA LEU A 168 -9.45 1.44 -12.30
C LEU A 168 -9.39 2.41 -13.50
N GLU A 169 -9.37 1.88 -14.72
CA GLU A 169 -9.34 2.69 -15.94
C GLU A 169 -10.53 3.65 -16.07
N ARG A 170 -11.71 3.26 -15.54
CA ARG A 170 -12.91 4.13 -15.48
C ARG A 170 -12.68 5.41 -14.70
N PHE A 171 -11.69 5.42 -13.80
CA PHE A 171 -11.32 6.55 -12.97
C PHE A 171 -10.02 7.25 -13.43
N ASN A 172 -9.47 6.86 -14.59
CA ASN A 172 -8.17 7.29 -15.11
C ASN A 172 -7.00 6.95 -14.17
N ILE A 173 -7.06 5.79 -13.53
CA ILE A 173 -5.97 5.22 -12.73
C ILE A 173 -5.49 3.95 -13.44
N SER A 174 -4.18 3.85 -13.65
CA SER A 174 -3.56 2.67 -14.26
C SER A 174 -3.25 1.61 -13.20
N LEU A 175 -3.42 0.34 -13.56
CA LEU A 175 -2.91 -0.79 -12.77
C LEU A 175 -1.62 -1.32 -13.40
N LEU A 176 -0.53 -1.34 -12.63
CA LEU A 176 0.69 -2.05 -12.99
C LEU A 176 0.80 -3.35 -12.19
N ILE A 177 1.39 -4.36 -12.81
CA ILE A 177 1.60 -5.69 -12.26
C ILE A 177 3.10 -5.97 -12.36
N ASN A 178 3.78 -6.22 -11.23
CA ASN A 178 5.24 -6.39 -11.17
C ASN A 178 5.66 -7.55 -10.26
#